data_AF-A0A916MRF0-F1
#
_entry.id   AF-A0A916MRF0-F1
#
_cell.length_a   1.000
_cell.length_b   1.000
_cell.length_c   1.000
_cell.angle_alpha   90.00
_cell.angle_beta   90.00
_cell.angle_gamma   90.00
#
_symmetry.space_group_name_H-M   'P 1'
#
loop_
_entity.id
_entity.type
_entity.pdbx_description
1 polymer ?
#
loop_
_entity_poly.entity_id
_entity_poly.type
_entity_poly.pdbx_seq_one_letter_code
_entity_poly.pdbx_strand_id
1 'polypeptide(L)'
;IGDVLRMEIDEAVEFFASMPAISYPLKLLRDVGLGYLTLGQPSPTLSGGEAQRIKLVTELTKVRDDVTRRGNKAPHTLYVLDEPTVGLHMADVDKLVRVLHRLVDGGHSVVVIEHDLDVIAEADWVIDLGPEGGVRGGGVVAETTPEGLIGCAASHTGAALKPVLARTGT
;
A
#
# COMPACT_ATOMS: atom_id res chain seq x y z
N ILE A 1 -14.39 25.16 -14.55
CA ILE A 1 -14.09 23.72 -14.68
C ILE A 1 -12.64 23.50 -15.08
N GLY A 2 -12.15 24.11 -16.18
CA GLY A 2 -10.76 23.93 -16.63
C GLY A 2 -9.67 24.34 -15.63
N ASP A 3 -9.93 25.31 -14.75
CA ASP A 3 -8.95 25.72 -13.72
C ASP A 3 -8.85 24.68 -12.61
N VAL A 4 -9.98 24.12 -12.17
CA VAL A 4 -10.01 23.04 -11.16
C VAL A 4 -9.30 21.80 -11.68
N LEU A 5 -9.53 21.41 -12.93
CA LEU A 5 -8.86 20.24 -13.53
C LEU A 5 -7.35 20.40 -13.68
N ARG A 6 -6.82 21.62 -13.59
CA ARG A 6 -5.38 21.91 -13.64
C ARG A 6 -4.71 21.97 -12.27
N MET A 7 -5.48 21.96 -11.19
CA MET A 7 -4.94 21.92 -9.83
C MET A 7 -4.24 20.60 -9.58
N GLU A 8 -3.07 20.66 -8.96
CA GLU A 8 -2.44 19.49 -8.34
C GLU A 8 -3.32 19.00 -7.18
N ILE A 9 -3.26 17.71 -6.88
CA ILE A 9 -4.03 17.11 -5.80
C ILE A 9 -3.70 17.77 -4.46
N ASP A 10 -2.43 18.10 -4.20
CA ASP A 10 -2.03 18.81 -2.97
C ASP A 10 -2.71 20.16 -2.83
N GLU A 11 -2.79 20.94 -3.91
CA GLU A 11 -3.52 22.20 -3.94
C GLU A 11 -5.03 21.97 -3.76
N ALA A 12 -5.58 20.98 -4.46
CA ALA A 12 -7.00 20.66 -4.42
C ALA A 12 -7.46 20.20 -3.03
N VAL A 13 -6.62 19.52 -2.25
CA VAL A 13 -6.93 19.12 -0.86
C VAL A 13 -7.22 20.35 -0.01
N GLU A 14 -6.38 21.38 -0.10
CA GLU A 14 -6.53 22.62 0.66
C GLU A 14 -7.71 23.45 0.11
N PHE A 15 -7.84 23.55 -1.22
CA PHE A 15 -8.93 24.27 -1.86
C PHE A 15 -10.32 23.73 -1.48
N PHE A 16 -10.48 22.41 -1.42
CA PHE A 16 -11.73 21.74 -1.08
C PHE A 16 -11.85 21.36 0.41
N ALA A 17 -11.03 21.93 1.30
CA ALA A 17 -10.98 21.57 2.71
C ALA A 17 -12.33 21.68 3.44
N SER A 18 -13.19 22.62 3.03
CA SER A 18 -14.54 22.82 3.58
C SER A 18 -15.60 21.84 3.04
N MET A 19 -15.23 20.97 2.08
CA MET A 19 -16.12 20.01 1.42
C MET A 19 -15.66 18.56 1.72
N PRO A 20 -16.11 17.94 2.83
CA PRO A 20 -15.61 16.62 3.26
C PRO A 20 -15.81 15.48 2.26
N ALA A 21 -16.84 15.57 1.41
CA ALA A 21 -17.10 14.58 0.36
C ALA A 21 -16.04 14.62 -0.76
N ILE A 22 -15.39 15.76 -0.97
CA ILE A 22 -14.37 15.96 -2.01
C ILE A 22 -12.97 15.86 -1.39
N SER A 23 -12.72 16.57 -0.29
CA SER A 23 -11.39 16.59 0.34
C SER A 23 -10.95 15.23 0.87
N TYR A 24 -11.86 14.32 1.22
CA TYR A 24 -11.46 13.01 1.71
C TYR A 24 -10.82 12.12 0.64
N PRO A 25 -11.46 11.85 -0.53
CA PRO A 25 -10.78 11.15 -1.62
C PRO A 25 -9.46 11.82 -2.05
N LEU A 26 -9.41 13.16 -2.08
CA LEU A 26 -8.19 13.90 -2.41
C LEU A 26 -7.08 13.68 -1.37
N LYS A 27 -7.41 13.68 -0.07
CA LYS A 27 -6.46 13.36 0.99
C LYS A 27 -5.92 11.95 0.84
N LEU A 28 -6.75 10.98 0.46
CA LEU A 28 -6.29 9.62 0.21
C LEU A 28 -5.33 9.56 -0.99
N LEU A 29 -5.61 10.28 -2.09
CA LEU A 29 -4.69 10.40 -3.23
C LEU A 29 -3.34 11.00 -2.81
N ARG A 30 -3.35 12.05 -1.99
CA ARG A 30 -2.13 12.61 -1.40
C ARG A 30 -1.41 11.60 -0.50
N ASP A 31 -2.14 10.90 0.35
CA ASP A 31 -1.61 9.90 1.28
C ASP A 31 -0.91 8.77 0.51
N VAL A 32 -1.36 8.36 -0.68
CA VAL A 32 -0.65 7.36 -1.51
C VAL A 32 0.48 7.97 -2.37
N GLY A 33 0.85 9.22 -2.15
CA GLY A 33 1.96 9.88 -2.86
C GLY A 33 1.61 10.36 -4.27
N LEU A 34 0.34 10.67 -4.55
CA LEU A 34 -0.10 11.22 -5.84
C LEU A 34 -0.38 12.73 -5.78
N GLY A 35 0.12 13.43 -4.76
CA GLY A 35 -0.13 14.87 -4.55
C GLY A 35 0.24 15.77 -5.75
N TYR A 36 1.27 15.38 -6.50
CA TYR A 36 1.78 16.11 -7.68
C TYR A 36 0.94 15.95 -8.95
N LEU A 37 0.04 14.95 -9.00
CA LEU A 37 -0.80 14.76 -10.18
C LEU A 37 -1.89 15.82 -10.23
N THR A 38 -2.22 16.27 -11.44
CA THR A 38 -3.36 17.16 -11.64
C THR A 38 -4.69 16.40 -11.68
N LEU A 39 -5.77 17.02 -11.21
CA LEU A 39 -7.11 16.39 -11.19
C LEU A 39 -7.59 15.95 -12.59
N GLY A 40 -7.17 16.66 -13.63
CA GLY A 40 -7.53 16.40 -15.02
C GLY A 40 -6.50 15.60 -15.80
N GLN A 41 -5.50 15.00 -15.13
CA GLN A 41 -4.46 14.24 -15.81
C GLN A 41 -5.07 13.11 -16.67
N PRO A 42 -4.79 13.07 -17.98
CA PRO A 42 -5.35 12.03 -18.85
C PRO A 42 -4.84 10.64 -18.44
N SER A 43 -5.75 9.67 -18.32
CA SER A 43 -5.40 8.29 -17.94
C SER A 43 -4.29 7.64 -18.78
N PRO A 44 -4.17 7.88 -20.10
CA PRO A 44 -3.08 7.31 -20.90
C PRO A 44 -1.68 7.80 -20.54
N THR A 45 -1.55 8.91 -19.80
CA THR A 45 -0.25 9.46 -19.38
C THR A 45 0.17 9.01 -17.99
N LEU A 46 -0.65 8.21 -17.31
CA LEU A 46 -0.32 7.63 -16.01
C LEU A 46 0.60 6.43 -16.18
N SER A 47 1.62 6.36 -15.34
CA SER A 47 2.41 5.15 -15.12
C SER A 47 1.55 4.04 -14.50
N GLY A 48 2.01 2.79 -14.62
CA GLY A 48 1.35 1.64 -14.01
C GLY A 48 1.18 1.80 -12.49
N GLY A 49 2.23 2.27 -11.79
CA GLY A 49 2.20 2.49 -10.35
C GLY A 49 1.26 3.62 -9.91
N GLU A 50 1.12 4.68 -10.71
CA GLU A 50 0.11 5.72 -10.44
C GLU A 50 -1.31 5.17 -10.59
N ALA A 51 -1.59 4.41 -11.66
CA ALA A 51 -2.89 3.79 -11.87
C ALA A 51 -3.26 2.79 -10.74
N GLN A 52 -2.29 2.01 -10.26
CA GLN A 52 -2.47 1.09 -9.15
C GLN A 52 -2.83 1.82 -7.85
N ARG A 53 -2.14 2.93 -7.55
CA ARG A 53 -2.42 3.75 -6.36
C ARG A 53 -3.77 4.46 -6.43
N ILE A 54 -4.20 4.92 -7.60
CA ILE A 54 -5.57 5.45 -7.80
C ILE A 54 -6.63 4.37 -7.52
N LYS A 55 -6.40 3.13 -7.99
CA LYS A 55 -7.29 2.00 -7.70
C LYS A 55 -7.34 1.72 -6.19
N LEU A 56 -6.20 1.74 -5.51
CA LEU A 56 -6.11 1.55 -4.06
C LEU A 56 -6.93 2.59 -3.28
N VAL A 57 -6.86 3.87 -3.66
CA VAL A 57 -7.66 4.94 -3.07
C VAL A 57 -9.17 4.73 -3.29
N THR A 58 -9.55 4.23 -4.46
CA THR A 58 -10.95 3.90 -4.76
C THR A 58 -11.48 2.84 -3.80
N GLU A 59 -10.66 1.85 -3.45
CA GLU A 59 -11.03 0.81 -2.48
C GLU A 59 -11.09 1.35 -1.03
N LEU A 60 -10.10 2.15 -0.62
CA LEU A 60 -10.10 2.82 0.70
C LEU A 60 -11.32 3.72 0.94
N THR A 61 -11.83 4.32 -0.13
CA THR A 61 -13.02 5.19 -0.03
C THR A 61 -14.26 4.37 0.38
N LYS A 62 -14.37 3.11 -0.07
CA LYS A 62 -15.47 2.20 0.30
C LYS A 62 -15.41 1.81 1.78
N VAL A 63 -14.21 1.57 2.30
CA VAL A 63 -14.00 1.24 3.73
C VAL A 63 -14.60 2.31 4.64
N ARG A 64 -14.47 3.60 4.30
CA ARG A 64 -15.09 4.68 5.08
C ARG A 64 -16.61 4.62 5.07
N ASP A 65 -17.20 4.36 3.91
CA ASP A 65 -18.65 4.34 3.74
C ASP A 65 -19.29 3.20 4.57
N ASP A 66 -18.56 2.09 4.75
CA ASP A 66 -19.00 0.92 5.51
C ASP A 66 -19.11 1.19 7.03
N VAL A 67 -18.23 2.02 7.59
CA VAL A 67 -18.30 2.44 9.00
C VAL A 67 -19.53 3.33 9.26
N THR A 68 -19.98 4.09 8.26
CA THR A 68 -21.10 5.03 8.41
C THR A 68 -22.47 4.41 8.19
N ARG A 69 -22.55 3.28 7.45
CA ARG A 69 -23.80 2.56 7.20
C ARG A 69 -24.11 1.59 8.34
N ARG A 70 -24.72 2.11 9.42
CA ARG A 70 -25.33 1.28 10.47
C ARG A 70 -26.34 0.31 9.87
N GLY A 71 -25.96 -0.96 9.68
CA GLY A 71 -26.90 -2.05 9.39
C GLY A 71 -26.42 -3.11 8.40
N ASN A 72 -25.52 -2.77 7.47
CA ASN A 72 -24.96 -3.74 6.52
C ASN A 72 -23.42 -3.71 6.64
N LYS A 73 -22.86 -4.69 7.36
CA LYS A 73 -21.41 -4.92 7.34
C LYS A 73 -21.02 -5.25 5.91
N ALA A 74 -20.17 -4.44 5.31
CA ALA A 74 -19.68 -4.73 3.97
C ALA A 74 -18.99 -6.10 3.93
N PRO A 75 -19.06 -6.78 2.78
CA PRO A 75 -18.38 -8.05 2.61
C PRO A 75 -16.88 -7.90 2.86
N HIS A 76 -16.31 -8.89 3.53
CA HIS A 76 -14.86 -9.04 3.61
C HIS A 76 -14.29 -9.13 2.19
N THR A 77 -13.19 -8.42 1.93
CA THR A 77 -12.51 -8.38 0.64
C THR A 77 -11.05 -8.80 0.86
N LEU A 78 -10.54 -9.64 -0.05
CA LEU A 78 -9.13 -9.96 -0.16
C LEU A 78 -8.50 -9.07 -1.24
N TYR A 79 -7.58 -8.22 -0.84
CA TYR A 79 -6.76 -7.41 -1.74
C TYR A 79 -5.46 -8.13 -2.03
N VAL A 80 -5.15 -8.33 -3.30
CA VAL A 80 -3.86 -8.89 -3.76
C VAL A 80 -3.14 -7.83 -4.57
N LEU A 81 -1.95 -7.44 -4.14
CA LEU A 81 -1.13 -6.43 -4.79
C LEU A 81 0.20 -7.06 -5.21
N ASP A 82 0.57 -6.79 -6.46
CA ASP A 82 1.84 -7.20 -7.05
C ASP A 82 2.78 -6.00 -7.08
N GLU A 83 3.88 -6.09 -6.35
CA GLU A 83 4.93 -5.07 -6.17
C GLU A 83 4.43 -3.61 -6.12
N PRO A 84 3.55 -3.25 -5.16
CA PRO A 84 2.96 -1.93 -5.10
C PRO A 84 3.95 -0.79 -4.81
N THR A 85 5.19 -1.09 -4.39
CA THR A 85 6.25 -0.09 -4.21
C THR A 85 6.97 0.28 -5.51
N VAL A 86 6.73 -0.41 -6.63
CA VAL A 86 7.44 -0.13 -7.90
C VAL A 86 7.23 1.33 -8.34
N GLY A 87 8.35 2.04 -8.47
CA GLY A 87 8.38 3.45 -8.86
C GLY A 87 8.06 4.43 -7.73
N LEU A 88 7.91 3.96 -6.48
CA LEU A 88 7.84 4.83 -5.31
C LEU A 88 9.23 5.25 -4.85
N HIS A 89 9.31 6.50 -4.38
CA HIS A 89 10.46 6.96 -3.62
C HIS A 89 10.40 6.34 -2.22
N MET A 90 11.56 6.07 -1.60
CA MET A 90 11.64 5.45 -0.26
C MET A 90 10.79 6.18 0.79
N ALA A 91 10.76 7.52 0.73
CA ALA A 91 9.95 8.36 1.63
C ALA A 91 8.41 8.21 1.46
N ASP A 92 7.95 7.58 0.37
CA ASP A 92 6.53 7.34 0.10
C ASP A 92 6.10 5.89 0.44
N VAL A 93 7.05 4.98 0.67
CA VAL A 93 6.77 3.59 1.06
C VAL A 93 6.00 3.54 2.38
N ASP A 94 6.43 4.30 3.40
CA ASP A 94 5.72 4.42 4.68
C ASP A 94 4.26 4.84 4.52
N LYS A 95 3.97 5.69 3.54
CA LYS A 95 2.61 6.16 3.30
C LYS A 95 1.76 5.06 2.65
N LEU A 96 2.33 4.31 1.71
CA LEU A 96 1.70 3.11 1.16
C LEU A 96 1.41 2.09 2.26
N VAL A 97 2.39 1.78 3.12
CA VAL A 97 2.22 0.84 4.26
C VAL A 97 1.05 1.27 5.15
N ARG A 98 0.97 2.54 5.53
CA ARG A 98 -0.18 3.07 6.31
C ARG A 98 -1.52 2.87 5.61
N VAL A 99 -1.55 2.99 4.28
CA VAL A 99 -2.75 2.72 3.49
C VAL A 99 -3.12 1.23 3.53
N LEU A 100 -2.15 0.33 3.42
CA LEU A 100 -2.40 -1.11 3.51
C LEU A 100 -2.94 -1.49 4.90
N HIS A 101 -2.37 -0.95 5.98
CA HIS A 101 -2.90 -1.16 7.33
C HIS A 101 -4.33 -0.66 7.49
N ARG A 102 -4.69 0.49 6.90
CA ARG A 102 -6.08 0.99 6.92
C ARG A 102 -7.08 0.02 6.29
N LEU A 103 -6.68 -0.74 5.26
CA LEU A 103 -7.53 -1.79 4.69
C LEU A 103 -7.70 -2.95 5.68
N VAL A 104 -6.61 -3.39 6.32
CA VAL A 104 -6.64 -4.45 7.33
C VAL A 104 -7.49 -4.04 8.54
N ASP A 105 -7.32 -2.81 9.04
CA ASP A 105 -8.11 -2.22 10.13
C ASP A 105 -9.61 -2.11 9.77
N GLY A 106 -9.92 -1.96 8.47
CA GLY A 106 -11.26 -2.05 7.91
C GLY A 106 -11.89 -3.44 8.00
N GLY A 107 -11.13 -4.45 8.45
CA GLY A 107 -11.55 -5.84 8.53
C GLY A 107 -11.37 -6.61 7.22
N HIS A 108 -10.48 -6.14 6.34
CA HIS A 108 -10.11 -6.83 5.10
C HIS A 108 -8.79 -7.58 5.25
N SER A 109 -8.45 -8.39 4.25
CA SER A 109 -7.15 -9.05 4.17
C SER A 109 -6.35 -8.50 3.00
N VAL A 110 -5.06 -8.30 3.20
CA VAL A 110 -4.15 -7.78 2.18
C VAL A 110 -3.02 -8.79 2.01
N VAL A 111 -2.77 -9.21 0.77
CA VAL A 111 -1.63 -10.03 0.37
C VAL A 111 -0.81 -9.21 -0.60
N VAL A 112 0.48 -9.08 -0.30
CA VAL A 112 1.41 -8.29 -1.09
C VAL A 112 2.56 -9.17 -1.55
N ILE A 113 2.91 -9.09 -2.83
CA ILE A 113 4.16 -9.59 -3.37
C ILE A 113 5.14 -8.41 -3.35
N GLU A 114 6.22 -8.53 -2.58
CA GLU A 114 7.19 -7.45 -2.41
C GLU A 114 8.61 -7.96 -2.26
N HIS A 115 9.54 -7.07 -2.57
CA HIS A 115 10.97 -7.22 -2.26
C HIS A 115 11.49 -6.04 -1.41
N ASP A 116 10.68 -4.99 -1.20
CA ASP A 116 11.01 -3.89 -0.31
C ASP A 116 10.99 -4.35 1.16
N LEU A 117 12.14 -4.21 1.83
CA LEU A 117 12.32 -4.72 3.19
C LEU A 117 11.55 -3.90 4.24
N ASP A 118 11.27 -2.63 3.99
CA ASP A 118 10.51 -1.79 4.92
C ASP A 118 9.03 -2.22 4.88
N VAL A 119 8.49 -2.61 3.71
CA VAL A 119 7.15 -3.22 3.63
C VAL A 119 7.11 -4.60 4.30
N ILE A 120 8.11 -5.45 4.06
CA ILE A 120 8.17 -6.80 4.65
C ILE A 120 8.29 -6.72 6.18
N ALA A 121 9.02 -5.73 6.72
CA ALA A 121 9.18 -5.54 8.16
C ALA A 121 7.87 -5.20 8.89
N GLU A 122 6.92 -4.56 8.21
CA GLU A 122 5.63 -4.11 8.77
C GLU A 122 4.51 -5.16 8.60
N ALA A 123 4.81 -6.32 7.99
CA ALA A 123 3.83 -7.37 7.76
C ALA A 123 3.51 -8.16 9.04
N ASP A 124 2.23 -8.49 9.25
CA ASP A 124 1.82 -9.40 10.34
C ASP A 124 2.33 -10.84 10.12
N TRP A 125 2.49 -11.25 8.86
CA TRP A 125 2.89 -12.59 8.45
C TRP A 125 3.60 -12.58 7.11
N VAL A 126 4.65 -13.39 6.98
CA VAL A 126 5.45 -13.53 5.75
C VAL A 126 5.47 -14.99 5.30
N ILE A 127 5.26 -15.20 4.00
CA ILE A 127 5.47 -16.47 3.31
C ILE A 127 6.68 -16.28 2.39
N ASP A 128 7.82 -16.84 2.78
CA ASP A 128 9.07 -16.73 2.03
C ASP A 128 9.21 -17.90 1.05
N LEU A 129 9.43 -17.58 -0.23
CA LEU A 129 9.52 -18.56 -1.31
C LEU A 129 10.97 -18.67 -1.80
N GLY A 130 11.38 -19.90 -2.15
CA GLY A 130 12.73 -20.13 -2.64
C GLY A 130 13.17 -21.58 -2.45
N PRO A 131 14.40 -21.83 -1.94
CA PRO A 131 15.41 -20.84 -1.53
C PRO A 131 16.07 -20.13 -2.72
N GLU A 132 15.92 -20.67 -3.93
CA GLU A 132 16.49 -20.12 -5.15
C GLU A 132 15.38 -19.74 -6.14
N GLY A 133 15.75 -19.07 -7.24
CA GLY A 133 14.85 -18.85 -8.37
C GLY A 133 14.78 -20.05 -9.35
N GLY A 134 13.77 -20.03 -10.22
CA GLY A 134 13.62 -20.98 -11.33
C GLY A 134 13.39 -22.43 -10.86
N VAL A 135 14.04 -23.40 -11.51
CA VAL A 135 13.84 -24.84 -11.24
C VAL A 135 14.32 -25.28 -9.85
N ARG A 136 15.10 -24.44 -9.16
CA ARG A 136 15.58 -24.68 -7.79
C ARG A 136 14.72 -23.97 -6.73
N GLY A 137 13.66 -23.31 -7.15
CA GLY A 137 12.71 -22.60 -6.29
C GLY A 137 11.35 -23.26 -6.24
N GLY A 138 10.35 -22.46 -5.86
CA GLY A 138 8.94 -22.87 -5.80
C GLY A 138 8.56 -23.62 -4.52
N GLY A 139 9.49 -23.76 -3.57
CA GLY A 139 9.20 -24.24 -2.23
C GLY A 139 8.92 -23.10 -1.26
N VAL A 140 8.14 -23.41 -0.23
CA VAL A 140 8.02 -22.55 0.95
C VAL A 140 9.25 -22.76 1.83
N VAL A 141 10.03 -21.70 2.03
CA VAL A 141 11.22 -21.70 2.89
C VAL A 141 10.82 -21.46 4.34
N ALA A 142 9.90 -20.53 4.57
CA ALA A 142 9.36 -20.21 5.88
C ALA A 142 7.97 -19.57 5.77
N GLU A 143 7.13 -19.81 6.80
CA GLU A 143 5.86 -19.12 7.02
C GLU A 143 5.83 -18.68 8.48
N THR A 144 6.10 -17.40 8.74
CA THR A 144 6.28 -16.89 10.10
C THR A 144 6.20 -15.35 10.11
N THR A 145 6.31 -14.73 11.29
CA THR A 145 6.40 -13.27 11.41
C THR A 145 7.75 -12.75 10.88
N PRO A 146 7.88 -11.44 10.56
CA PRO A 146 9.14 -10.82 10.19
C PRO A 146 10.31 -11.17 11.14
N GLU A 147 10.08 -11.17 12.46
CA GLU A 147 11.09 -11.52 13.46
C GLU A 147 11.46 -13.00 13.42
N GLY A 148 10.46 -13.87 13.23
CA GLY A 148 10.68 -15.31 13.07
C GLY A 148 11.51 -15.63 11.83
N LEU A 149 11.38 -14.85 10.77
CA LEU A 149 12.07 -15.05 9.51
C LEU A 149 13.59 -14.86 9.65
N ILE A 150 14.05 -13.95 10.53
CA ILE A 150 15.49 -13.75 10.83
C ILE A 150 16.14 -15.03 11.36
N GLY A 151 15.37 -15.87 12.06
CA GLY A 151 15.86 -17.15 12.60
C GLY A 151 16.03 -18.24 11.55
N CYS A 152 15.48 -18.08 10.34
CA CYS A 152 15.53 -19.08 9.29
C CYS A 152 16.81 -18.94 8.45
N ALA A 153 17.80 -19.80 8.71
CA ALA A 153 19.09 -19.78 8.00
C ALA A 153 18.98 -20.02 6.48
N ALA A 154 17.89 -20.64 6.01
CA ALA A 154 17.65 -20.90 4.59
C ALA A 154 16.97 -19.72 3.85
N SER A 155 16.52 -18.70 4.58
CA SER A 155 15.79 -17.55 4.02
C SER A 155 16.76 -16.42 3.65
N HIS A 156 16.87 -16.11 2.35
CA HIS A 156 17.59 -14.91 1.90
C HIS A 156 16.90 -13.64 2.41
N THR A 157 15.57 -13.64 2.42
CA THR A 157 14.74 -12.55 2.92
C THR A 157 15.00 -12.28 4.39
N GLY A 158 15.05 -13.32 5.23
CA GLY A 158 15.36 -13.20 6.67
C GLY A 158 16.76 -12.64 6.93
N ALA A 159 17.75 -13.05 6.14
CA ALA A 159 19.11 -12.52 6.23
C ALA A 159 19.17 -11.02 5.90
N ALA A 160 18.43 -10.57 4.88
CA ALA A 160 18.34 -9.18 4.46
C ALA A 160 17.50 -8.31 5.41
N LEU A 161 16.47 -8.88 6.04
CA LEU A 161 15.54 -8.19 6.93
C LEU A 161 16.15 -7.86 8.29
N LYS A 162 17.13 -8.67 8.75
CA LYS A 162 17.81 -8.51 10.05
C LYS A 162 18.30 -7.08 10.34
N PRO A 163 19.05 -6.38 9.45
CA PRO A 163 19.48 -5.00 9.69
C PRO A 163 18.33 -3.98 9.64
N VAL A 164 17.17 -4.31 9.05
CA VAL A 164 16.00 -3.42 8.99
C VAL A 164 15.28 -3.41 10.33
N LEU A 165 14.91 -4.58 10.84
CA LEU A 165 14.23 -4.72 12.14
C LEU A 165 15.09 -4.20 13.31
N ALA A 166 16.42 -4.25 13.19
CA ALA A 166 17.32 -3.66 14.18
C ALA A 166 17.26 -2.13 14.26
N ARG A 167 16.79 -1.43 13.20
CA ARG A 167 16.60 0.03 13.20
C ARG A 167 15.27 0.44 13.82
N THR A 168 14.22 -0.35 13.57
CA THR A 168 12.84 -0.06 13.99
C THR A 168 12.61 -0.33 15.49
N GLY A 169 13.46 -1.15 16.13
CA GLY A 169 13.36 -1.51 17.56
C GLY A 169 13.94 -0.51 18.57
N THR A 170 14.11 0.77 18.22
CA THR A 170 14.60 1.84 19.11
C THR A 170 13.57 2.94 19.27
#